data_AF-A0A1I7MJU2-F1
#
_entry.id   AF-A0A1I7MJU2-F1
#
_cell.length_a   1.000
_cell.length_b   1.000
_cell.length_c   1.000
_cell.angle_alpha   90.00
_cell.angle_beta   90.00
_cell.angle_gamma   90.00
#
_symmetry.space_group_name_H-M   'P 1'
#
loop_
_entity.id
_entity.type
_entity.pdbx_description
1 polymer ?
#
loop_
_entity_poly.entity_id
_entity_poly.type
_entity_poly.pdbx_seq_one_letter_code
_entity_poly.pdbx_strand_id
1 'polypeptide(L)'
;MTSSAEHPPQAPPVQREFVVRRAPRIGVFMASGAALGLIAALLVTTFGPQNPEFTFATTFGFFFVLFAVVGAALGSLVWLVLDRRSRKEMYTVHAESVQDPSQADVALRGTDVQQWRDRWENEDRDSQAR
;
A
#
# COMPACT_ATOMS: atom_id res chain seq x y z
N MET A 1 1.69 58.70 -21.28
CA MET A 1 0.55 57.77 -21.30
C MET A 1 1.08 56.37 -21.02
N THR A 2 1.34 56.05 -19.75
CA THR A 2 1.71 54.69 -19.31
C THR A 2 0.44 54.00 -18.87
N SER A 3 0.04 52.99 -19.65
CA SER A 3 -1.09 52.11 -19.39
C SER A 3 -0.89 51.44 -18.03
N SER A 4 -1.70 51.81 -17.03
CA SER A 4 -1.83 51.06 -15.79
C SER A 4 -2.51 49.74 -16.15
N ALA A 5 -1.75 48.64 -16.15
CA ALA A 5 -2.31 47.31 -16.25
C ALA A 5 -3.18 47.07 -15.00
N GLU A 6 -4.49 47.16 -15.18
CA GLU A 6 -5.47 46.76 -14.19
C GLU A 6 -5.28 45.27 -13.89
N HIS A 7 -4.76 44.97 -12.71
CA HIS A 7 -4.62 43.62 -12.20
C HIS A 7 -6.03 43.12 -11.83
N PRO A 8 -6.57 42.08 -12.49
CA PRO A 8 -7.89 41.58 -12.12
C PRO A 8 -7.87 41.08 -10.67
N PRO A 9 -8.99 41.21 -9.92
CA PRO A 9 -9.07 40.73 -8.54
C PRO A 9 -8.78 39.22 -8.50
N GLN A 10 -7.68 38.88 -7.86
CA GLN A 10 -7.25 37.50 -7.62
C GLN A 10 -8.34 36.78 -6.84
N ALA A 11 -8.96 35.75 -7.42
CA ALA A 11 -9.92 34.92 -6.74
C ALA A 11 -9.23 34.26 -5.52
N PRO A 12 -9.88 34.20 -4.35
CA PRO A 12 -9.27 33.64 -3.14
C PRO A 12 -8.82 32.20 -3.39
N PRO A 13 -7.61 31.81 -2.93
CA PRO A 13 -7.06 30.48 -3.16
C PRO A 13 -8.01 29.41 -2.60
N VAL A 14 -8.42 28.48 -3.46
CA VAL A 14 -9.26 27.33 -3.05
C VAL A 14 -8.38 26.34 -2.30
N GLN A 15 -8.31 26.50 -0.97
CA GLN A 15 -7.64 25.54 -0.09
C GLN A 15 -8.37 24.19 -0.15
N ARG A 16 -7.65 23.12 -0.50
CA ARG A 16 -8.18 21.74 -0.48
C ARG A 16 -7.35 20.90 0.47
N GLU A 17 -8.01 20.43 1.52
CA GLU A 17 -7.38 19.57 2.52
C GLU A 17 -7.34 18.12 2.02
N PHE A 18 -6.14 17.53 1.92
CA PHE A 18 -5.95 16.14 1.51
C PHE A 18 -5.38 15.33 2.67
N VAL A 19 -6.08 14.28 3.08
CA VAL A 19 -5.60 13.36 4.12
C VAL A 19 -4.79 12.24 3.46
N VAL A 20 -3.47 12.40 3.44
CA VAL A 20 -2.56 11.35 2.96
C VAL A 20 -2.31 10.35 4.08
N ARG A 21 -2.92 9.17 3.97
CA ARG A 21 -2.68 8.03 4.87
C ARG A 21 -1.64 7.09 4.28
N ARG A 22 -0.52 6.87 4.97
CA ARG A 22 0.38 5.75 4.68
C ARG A 22 -0.34 4.47 5.09
N ALA A 23 -0.81 3.66 4.13
CA ALA A 23 -1.37 2.34 4.40
C ALA A 23 -0.22 1.33 4.51
N PRO A 24 0.05 0.75 5.70
CA PRO A 24 1.03 -0.31 5.83
C PRO A 24 0.56 -1.53 5.02
N ARG A 25 1.42 -2.09 4.15
CA ARG A 25 1.03 -3.17 3.23
C ARG A 25 0.89 -4.51 3.96
N ILE A 26 -0.33 -4.89 4.34
CA ILE A 26 -0.63 -6.18 5.01
C ILE A 26 -0.14 -7.39 4.23
N GLY A 27 -0.19 -7.33 2.90
CA GLY A 27 0.20 -8.44 2.02
C GLY A 27 1.64 -8.91 2.23
N VAL A 28 2.57 -8.01 2.58
CA VAL A 28 3.98 -8.38 2.81
C VAL A 28 4.14 -9.23 4.07
N PHE A 29 3.36 -8.95 5.11
CA PHE A 29 3.41 -9.69 6.38
C PHE A 29 2.69 -11.04 6.30
N MET A 30 1.58 -11.10 5.57
CA MET A 30 0.94 -12.39 5.27
C MET A 30 1.87 -13.28 4.44
N ALA A 31 2.52 -12.73 3.42
CA ALA A 31 3.44 -13.47 2.56
C ALA A 31 4.67 -13.97 3.34
N SER A 32 5.27 -13.15 4.20
CA SER A 32 6.39 -13.57 5.03
C SER A 32 5.99 -14.65 6.04
N GLY A 33 4.82 -14.51 6.66
CA GLY A 33 4.26 -15.53 7.55
C GLY A 33 4.01 -16.86 6.83
N ALA A 34 3.42 -16.83 5.64
CA ALA A 34 3.21 -18.02 4.81
C ALA A 34 4.54 -18.65 4.36
N ALA A 35 5.55 -17.84 4.01
CA ALA A 35 6.88 -18.32 3.66
C ALA A 35 7.58 -19.01 4.85
N LEU A 36 7.44 -18.48 6.06
CA LEU A 36 7.91 -19.18 7.27
C LEU A 36 7.14 -20.48 7.49
N GLY A 37 5.84 -20.50 7.22
CA GLY A 37 5.02 -21.72 7.26
C GLY A 37 5.48 -22.78 6.26
N LEU A 38 5.85 -22.39 5.05
CA LEU A 38 6.45 -23.27 4.04
C LEU A 38 7.75 -23.90 4.57
N ILE A 39 8.64 -23.09 5.13
CA ILE A 39 9.90 -23.58 5.71
C ILE A 39 9.61 -24.57 6.84
N ALA A 40 8.67 -24.25 7.74
CA ALA A 40 8.26 -25.16 8.81
C ALA A 40 7.70 -26.48 8.27
N ALA A 41 6.87 -26.44 7.22
CA ALA A 41 6.31 -27.65 6.59
C ALA A 41 7.41 -28.54 6.00
N LEU A 42 8.41 -27.93 5.34
CA LEU A 42 9.57 -28.66 4.84
C LEU A 42 10.36 -29.31 5.97
N LEU A 43 10.67 -28.57 7.03
CA LEU A 43 11.40 -29.10 8.18
C LEU A 43 10.65 -30.26 8.84
N VAL A 44 9.35 -30.10 9.09
CA VAL A 44 8.52 -31.15 9.69
C VAL A 44 8.44 -32.38 8.81
N THR A 45 8.31 -32.22 7.48
CA THR A 45 8.19 -33.37 6.59
C THR A 45 9.52 -34.07 6.36
N THR A 46 10.63 -33.33 6.30
CA THR A 46 11.97 -33.88 6.08
C THR A 46 12.55 -34.53 7.33
N PHE A 47 12.40 -33.91 8.50
CA PHE A 47 12.95 -34.41 9.76
C PHE A 47 11.95 -35.20 10.61
N GLY A 48 10.67 -35.22 10.20
CA GLY A 48 9.62 -35.95 10.90
C GLY A 48 9.67 -37.46 10.68
N PRO A 49 8.92 -38.22 11.51
CA PRO A 49 8.83 -39.67 11.35
C PRO A 49 8.28 -40.05 9.99
N GLN A 50 8.97 -40.95 9.30
CA GLN A 50 8.52 -41.52 8.04
C GLN A 50 7.34 -42.45 8.33
N ASN A 51 6.20 -42.21 7.66
CA ASN A 51 5.03 -43.08 7.76
C ASN A 51 4.86 -43.84 6.43
N PRO A 52 4.81 -45.18 6.44
CA PRO A 52 4.71 -45.96 5.20
C PRO A 52 3.35 -45.78 4.50
N GLU A 53 2.33 -45.33 5.22
CA GLU A 53 0.97 -45.12 4.68
C GLU A 53 0.84 -43.81 3.87
N PHE A 54 1.73 -42.83 4.09
CA PHE A 54 1.62 -41.50 3.48
C PHE A 54 2.87 -41.15 2.67
N THR A 55 2.65 -40.69 1.44
CA THR A 55 3.75 -40.19 0.61
C THR A 55 4.29 -38.87 1.14
N PHE A 56 5.55 -38.56 0.84
CA PHE A 56 6.17 -37.27 1.19
C PHE A 56 5.32 -36.09 0.70
N ALA A 57 4.84 -36.15 -0.55
CA ALA A 57 4.06 -35.07 -1.15
C ALA A 57 2.72 -34.83 -0.41
N THR A 58 2.04 -35.89 0.02
CA THR A 58 0.78 -35.80 0.78
C THR A 58 1.02 -35.17 2.15
N THR A 59 2.02 -35.66 2.89
CA THR A 59 2.38 -35.15 4.22
C THR A 59 2.84 -33.70 4.14
N PHE A 60 3.72 -33.39 3.19
CA PHE A 60 4.19 -32.03 2.93
C PHE A 60 3.04 -31.09 2.58
N GLY A 61 2.16 -31.48 1.64
CA GLY A 61 1.03 -30.67 1.22
C GLY A 61 0.08 -30.33 2.38
N PHE A 62 -0.21 -31.31 3.24
CA PHE A 62 -1.03 -31.10 4.44
C PHE A 62 -0.40 -30.07 5.39
N PHE A 63 0.86 -30.28 5.77
CA PHE A 63 1.56 -29.35 6.68
C PHE A 63 1.79 -27.98 6.04
N PHE A 64 2.04 -27.92 4.73
CA PHE A 64 2.18 -26.67 4.01
C PHE A 64 0.93 -25.82 4.10
N VAL A 65 -0.25 -26.37 3.79
CA VAL A 65 -1.51 -25.63 3.88
C VAL A 65 -1.76 -25.19 5.34
N LEU A 66 -1.58 -26.11 6.30
CA LEU A 66 -1.79 -25.83 7.71
C LEU A 66 -0.88 -24.69 8.21
N PHE A 67 0.43 -24.81 8.00
CA PHE A 67 1.39 -23.81 8.47
C PHE A 67 1.37 -22.52 7.64
N ALA A 68 0.99 -22.55 6.37
CA ALA A 68 0.80 -21.33 5.58
C ALA A 68 -0.36 -20.50 6.13
N VAL A 69 -1.50 -21.13 6.46
CA VAL A 69 -2.66 -20.44 7.04
C VAL A 69 -2.32 -19.87 8.42
N VAL A 70 -1.72 -20.69 9.30
CA VAL A 70 -1.32 -20.24 10.65
C VAL A 70 -0.26 -19.15 10.56
N GLY A 71 0.75 -19.33 9.71
CA GLY A 71 1.82 -18.36 9.47
C GLY A 71 1.29 -17.03 8.94
N ALA A 72 0.39 -17.04 7.96
CA ALA A 72 -0.24 -15.84 7.43
C ALA A 72 -1.12 -15.12 8.47
N ALA A 73 -1.82 -15.88 9.33
CA ALA A 73 -2.59 -15.32 10.44
C ALA A 73 -1.69 -14.64 11.48
N LEU A 74 -0.58 -15.29 11.86
CA LEU A 74 0.41 -14.70 12.77
C LEU A 74 1.10 -13.48 12.14
N GLY A 75 1.47 -13.55 10.87
CA GLY A 75 2.02 -12.41 10.12
C GLY A 75 1.05 -11.23 10.09
N SER A 76 -0.23 -11.48 9.85
CA SER A 76 -1.29 -10.47 9.93
C SER A 76 -1.43 -9.88 11.32
N LEU A 77 -1.30 -10.69 12.38
CA LEU A 77 -1.38 -10.22 13.75
C LEU A 77 -0.20 -9.29 14.08
N VAL A 78 1.01 -9.65 13.66
CA VAL A 78 2.19 -8.79 13.76
C VAL A 78 1.97 -7.48 12.99
N TRP A 79 1.43 -7.56 11.78
CA TRP A 79 1.07 -6.37 11.00
C TRP A 79 0.06 -5.49 11.75
N LEU A 80 -0.98 -6.07 12.36
CA LEU A 80 -2.00 -5.32 13.10
C LEU A 80 -1.37 -4.54 14.27
N VAL A 81 -0.42 -5.16 14.96
CA VAL A 81 0.33 -4.50 16.05
C VAL A 81 1.16 -3.33 15.51
N LEU A 82 1.82 -3.50 14.37
CA LEU A 82 2.62 -2.44 13.72
C LEU A 82 1.73 -1.32 13.13
N ASP A 83 0.63 -1.68 12.47
CA ASP A 83 -0.36 -0.75 11.92
C ASP A 83 -0.91 0.16 13.03
N ARG A 84 -1.22 -0.43 14.19
CA ARG A 84 -1.70 0.32 15.35
C ARG A 84 -0.70 1.35 15.86
N ARG A 85 0.61 1.12 15.69
CA ARG A 85 1.66 2.10 16.00
C ARG A 85 1.78 3.16 14.90
N SER A 86 1.65 2.76 13.64
CA SER A 86 1.71 3.66 12.47
C SER A 86 0.55 4.65 12.42
N ARG A 87 -0.64 4.31 12.95
CA ARG A 87 -1.80 5.22 13.01
C ARG A 87 -1.56 6.46 13.88
N LYS A 88 -0.53 6.50 14.72
CA LYS A 88 -0.19 7.68 15.53
C LYS A 88 0.55 8.77 14.74
N GLU A 89 1.08 8.46 13.57
CA GLU A 89 1.84 9.38 12.71
C GLU A 89 0.97 9.84 11.52
N MET A 90 -0.22 10.37 11.81
CA MET A 90 -1.00 11.07 10.80
C MET A 90 -0.45 12.48 10.65
N TYR A 91 0.36 12.72 9.63
CA TYR A 91 0.80 14.05 9.26
C TYR A 91 -0.28 14.70 8.39
N THR A 92 -0.91 15.76 8.88
CA THR A 92 -1.80 16.60 8.08
C THR A 92 -0.93 17.44 7.14
N VAL A 93 -1.10 17.28 5.83
CA VAL A 93 -0.41 18.11 4.82
C VAL A 93 -1.45 19.05 4.23
N HIS A 94 -1.24 20.35 4.42
CA HIS A 94 -2.05 21.39 3.77
C HIS A 94 -1.51 21.60 2.35
N ALA A 95 -2.34 21.29 1.34
CA ALA A 95 -2.02 21.59 -0.04
C ALA A 95 -2.62 22.96 -0.40
N GLU A 96 -1.75 23.96 -0.52
CA GLU A 96 -2.12 25.27 -1.06
C GLU A 96 -1.65 25.37 -2.51
N SER A 97 -2.57 25.75 -3.41
CA SER A 97 -2.24 26.03 -4.80
C SER A 97 -1.56 27.39 -4.88
N VAL A 98 -0.23 27.41 -4.83
CA VAL A 98 0.55 28.65 -4.95
C VAL A 98 0.78 28.98 -6.43
N GLN A 99 0.43 30.20 -6.85
CA GLN A 99 0.66 30.65 -8.23
C GLN A 99 2.14 30.96 -8.51
N ASP A 100 2.89 31.34 -7.47
CA ASP A 100 4.33 31.60 -7.54
C ASP A 100 5.12 30.30 -7.26
N PRO A 101 5.84 29.73 -8.25
CA PRO A 101 6.59 28.49 -8.09
C PRO A 101 7.70 28.56 -7.03
N SER A 102 8.16 29.76 -6.68
CA SER A 102 9.25 29.95 -5.72
C SER A 102 8.82 29.73 -4.26
N GLN A 103 7.52 29.77 -3.99
CA GLN A 103 6.93 29.54 -2.67
C GLN A 103 6.42 28.10 -2.47
N ALA A 104 6.63 27.22 -3.45
CA ALA A 104 6.20 25.82 -3.36
C ALA A 104 7.25 24.97 -2.62
N ASP A 105 6.85 24.36 -1.50
CA ASP A 105 7.68 23.36 -0.79
C ASP A 105 7.91 22.09 -1.63
N VAL A 106 6.99 21.77 -2.54
CA VAL A 106 7.08 20.65 -3.48
C VAL A 106 6.59 21.09 -4.86
N ALA A 107 7.47 21.03 -5.86
CA ALA A 107 7.12 21.28 -7.25
C ALA A 107 6.49 20.02 -7.87
N LEU A 108 5.16 19.95 -7.89
CA LEU A 108 4.44 18.97 -8.70
C LEU A 108 4.61 19.35 -10.17
N ARG A 109 5.27 18.51 -10.98
CA ARG A 109 5.32 18.75 -12.43
C ARG A 109 3.95 18.46 -13.03
N GLY A 110 3.57 19.21 -14.07
CA GLY A 110 2.30 18.96 -14.78
C GLY A 110 2.15 17.52 -15.31
N THR A 111 3.27 16.83 -15.55
CA THR A 111 3.30 15.41 -15.91
C THR A 111 2.86 14.49 -14.78
N ASP A 112 3.12 14.85 -13.52
CA ASP A 112 2.74 14.05 -12.34
C ASP A 112 1.21 14.06 -12.15
N VAL A 113 0.57 15.18 -12.49
CA VAL A 113 -0.90 15.34 -12.44
C VAL A 113 -1.58 14.54 -13.55
N GLN A 114 -1.02 14.54 -14.76
CA GLN A 114 -1.52 13.73 -15.89
C GLN A 114 -1.41 12.24 -15.58
N GLN A 115 -0.26 11.77 -15.10
CA GLN A 115 -0.05 10.38 -14.73
C GLN A 115 -1.02 9.90 -13.64
N TRP A 116 -1.35 10.75 -12.68
CA TRP A 116 -2.34 10.43 -11.66
C TRP A 116 -3.74 10.29 -12.27
N ARG A 117 -4.13 11.22 -13.15
CA ARG A 117 -5.46 11.22 -13.77
C ARG A 117 -5.66 10.04 -14.73
N ASP A 118 -4.65 9.73 -15.53
CA ASP A 118 -4.67 8.60 -16.48
C ASP A 118 -4.79 7.26 -15.76
N ARG A 119 -4.22 7.14 -14.56
CA ARG A 119 -4.35 5.92 -13.74
C ARG A 119 -5.80 5.66 -13.36
N TRP A 120 -6.50 6.65 -12.82
CA TRP A 120 -7.88 6.50 -12.37
C TRP A 120 -8.86 6.33 -13.53
N GLU A 121 -8.67 7.10 -14.60
CA GLU A 121 -9.56 7.02 -15.76
C GLU A 121 -9.44 5.68 -16.50
N ASN A 122 -8.27 5.05 -16.48
CA ASN A 122 -8.08 3.71 -17.02
C ASN A 122 -8.61 2.61 -16.07
N GLU A 123 -8.41 2.74 -14.74
CA GLU A 123 -8.98 1.79 -13.76
C GLU A 123 -10.52 1.77 -13.77
N ASP A 124 -11.16 2.92 -13.95
CA ASP A 124 -12.62 3.03 -14.05
C ASP A 124 -13.16 2.43 -15.36
N ARG A 125 -12.42 2.58 -16.47
CA ARG A 125 -12.76 1.95 -17.76
C ARG A 125 -12.69 0.43 -17.70
N ASP A 126 -11.62 -0.10 -17.10
CA ASP A 126 -11.42 -1.54 -16.96
C ASP A 126 -12.47 -2.18 -16.03
N SER A 127 -13.00 -1.40 -15.08
CA SER A 127 -14.07 -1.82 -14.17
C SER A 127 -15.46 -1.82 -14.83
N GLN A 128 -15.71 -0.96 -15.83
CA GLN A 128 -16.97 -0.92 -16.58
C GLN A 128 -17.01 -1.89 -17.78
N ALA A 129 -15.85 -2.40 -18.22
CA ALA A 129 -15.74 -3.36 -19.31
C ALA A 129 -15.90 -4.84 -18.87
N ARG A 130 -16.21 -5.09 -17.58
CA ARG A 130 -16.52 -6.42 -17.01
C ARG A 130 -17.97 -6.50 -16.58
#